data_AF-A0A522VNP1-F1
#
_entry.id   AF-A0A522VNP1-F1
#
_cell.length_a   1.000
_cell.length_b   1.000
_cell.length_c   1.000
_cell.angle_alpha   90.00
_cell.angle_beta   90.00
_cell.angle_gamma   90.00
#
_symmetry.space_group_name_H-M   'P 1'
#
loop_
_entity.id
_entity.type
_entity.pdbx_description
1 polymer ?
#
loop_
_entity_poly.entity_id
_entity_poly.type
_entity_poly.pdbx_seq_one_letter_code
_entity_poly.pdbx_strand_id
1 'polypeptide(L)'
;MTMTSNTPASLLPALLQDMAEHIPMEAVIRLAERFGGTVLCIPKRLPKNSELPAVLGADVAAKLVAVYGGENLDIPRACRMIRFVRNQEIVRLRRQEGAPLKDLARAFSMTMRNVTSILRTAGASP
;
A
#
# COMPACT_ATOMS: atom_id res chain seq x y z
N MET A 1 -16.69 -1.18 2.02
CA MET A 1 -15.83 -1.95 2.95
C MET A 1 -14.53 -1.19 3.11
N THR A 2 -14.49 -0.22 4.03
CA THR A 2 -13.32 0.61 4.32
C THR A 2 -12.71 0.11 5.63
N MET A 3 -11.77 -0.83 5.51
CA MET A 3 -10.96 -1.31 6.65
C MET A 3 -9.91 -0.25 6.95
N THR A 4 -10.19 0.65 7.89
CA THR A 4 -9.19 1.54 8.49
C THR A 4 -8.27 0.70 9.40
N SER A 5 -7.32 0.00 8.80
CA SER A 5 -6.21 -0.59 9.54
C SER A 5 -5.19 0.52 9.84
N ASN A 6 -4.89 0.71 11.13
CA ASN A 6 -3.89 1.65 11.64
C ASN A 6 -2.52 1.34 11.01
N THR A 7 -2.28 1.93 9.85
CA THR A 7 -1.10 1.69 9.02
C THR A 7 -0.06 2.72 9.42
N PRO A 8 1.03 2.34 10.10
CA PRO A 8 1.96 3.31 10.64
C PRO A 8 2.77 3.93 9.50
N ALA A 9 2.62 5.24 9.29
CA ALA A 9 3.35 6.00 8.27
C ALA A 9 4.87 5.79 8.35
N SER A 10 5.42 5.48 9.54
CA SER A 10 6.83 5.17 9.76
C SER A 10 7.38 3.97 8.96
N LEU A 11 6.51 3.11 8.41
CA LEU A 11 6.92 2.01 7.53
C LEU A 11 7.11 2.45 6.08
N LEU A 12 6.66 3.65 5.71
CA LEU A 12 6.87 4.21 4.39
C LEU A 12 8.27 4.83 4.29
N PRO A 13 8.91 4.78 3.11
CA PRO A 13 10.01 5.67 2.78
C PRO A 13 9.61 7.14 2.85
N ALA A 14 10.56 8.05 3.08
CA ALA A 14 10.33 9.48 3.32
C ALA A 14 9.41 10.14 2.27
N LEU A 15 9.64 9.89 0.97
CA LEU A 15 8.79 10.44 -0.08
C LEU A 15 7.32 10.00 0.04
N LEU A 16 7.06 8.73 0.38
CA LEU A 16 5.69 8.25 0.54
C LEU A 16 5.06 8.72 1.85
N GLN A 17 5.86 9.00 2.88
CA GLN A 17 5.38 9.67 4.10
C GLN A 17 4.91 11.10 3.79
N ASP A 18 5.75 11.86 3.09
CA ASP A 18 5.45 13.22 2.63
C ASP A 18 4.17 13.24 1.77
N MET A 19 4.04 12.32 0.81
CA MET A 19 2.80 12.18 0.03
C MET A 19 1.57 11.91 0.90
N ALA A 20 1.70 11.10 1.97
CA ALA A 20 0.59 10.77 2.86
C ALA A 20 0.10 11.97 3.70
N GLU A 21 0.86 13.07 3.75
CA GLU A 21 0.43 14.33 4.35
C GLU A 21 -0.52 15.12 3.43
N HIS A 22 -0.48 14.85 2.12
CA HIS A 22 -1.23 15.61 1.11
C HIS A 22 -2.36 14.82 0.44
N ILE A 23 -2.21 13.50 0.33
CA ILE A 23 -3.16 12.60 -0.29
C ILE A 23 -3.51 11.42 0.62
N PRO A 24 -4.69 10.81 0.48
CA PRO A 24 -5.09 9.68 1.32
C PRO A 24 -4.08 8.53 1.25
N MET A 25 -3.86 7.85 2.38
CA MET A 25 -2.93 6.72 2.50
C MET A 25 -3.20 5.63 1.46
N GLU A 26 -4.47 5.33 1.17
CA GLU A 26 -4.86 4.35 0.17
C GLU A 26 -4.36 4.72 -1.23
N ALA A 27 -4.33 6.02 -1.55
CA ALA A 27 -3.80 6.50 -2.82
C ALA A 27 -2.27 6.40 -2.87
N VAL A 28 -1.58 6.68 -1.76
CA VAL A 28 -0.12 6.47 -1.64
C VAL A 28 0.23 5.00 -1.88
N ILE A 29 -0.54 4.07 -1.29
CA ILE A 29 -0.34 2.63 -1.48
C ILE A 29 -0.53 2.25 -2.95
N ARG A 30 -1.64 2.67 -3.58
CA ARG A 30 -1.91 2.39 -5.01
C ARG A 30 -0.82 2.98 -5.92
N LEU A 31 -0.33 4.17 -5.60
CA LEU A 31 0.76 4.81 -6.33
C LEU A 31 2.04 3.97 -6.22
N ALA A 32 2.41 3.55 -5.02
CA ALA A 32 3.59 2.72 -4.80
C ALA A 32 3.46 1.30 -5.39
N GLU A 33 2.27 0.73 -5.43
CA GLU A 33 2.00 -0.55 -6.10
C GLU A 33 2.14 -0.44 -7.62
N ARG A 34 1.65 0.65 -8.22
CA ARG A 34 1.67 0.84 -9.67
C ARG A 34 3.02 1.33 -10.20
N PHE A 35 3.63 2.30 -9.52
CA PHE A 35 4.83 3.00 -10.00
C PHE A 35 6.08 2.71 -9.16
N GLY A 36 6.01 1.83 -8.15
CA GLY A 36 7.13 1.54 -7.26
C GLY A 36 8.36 0.97 -7.97
N GLY A 37 9.51 1.60 -7.73
CA GLY A 37 10.79 1.29 -8.37
C GLY A 37 10.94 1.91 -9.76
N THR A 38 10.20 2.99 -10.03
CA THR A 38 10.29 3.77 -11.26
C THR A 38 10.36 5.25 -10.94
N VAL A 39 10.84 6.05 -11.89
CA VAL A 39 10.77 7.51 -11.83
C VAL A 39 9.45 7.96 -12.46
N LEU A 40 8.61 8.60 -11.67
CA LEU A 40 7.33 9.14 -12.10
C LEU A 40 7.46 10.64 -12.36
N CYS A 41 7.30 11.03 -13.63
CA CYS A 41 7.24 12.43 -14.03
C CYS A 41 5.85 13.00 -13.73
N ILE A 42 5.76 13.98 -12.83
CA ILE A 42 4.50 14.62 -12.47
C ILE A 42 4.32 15.87 -13.34
N PRO A 43 3.34 15.92 -14.26
CA PRO A 43 3.18 17.06 -15.14
C PRO A 43 2.60 18.27 -14.38
N LYS A 44 2.98 19.49 -14.74
CA LYS A 44 2.40 20.74 -14.15
C LYS A 44 0.90 20.92 -14.43
N ARG A 45 0.37 20.24 -15.45
CA ARG A 45 -1.06 20.16 -15.77
C ARG A 45 -1.37 18.74 -16.21
N LEU A 46 -2.42 18.13 -15.67
CA LEU A 46 -2.83 16.77 -16.03
C LEU A 46 -3.24 16.70 -17.51
N PRO A 47 -2.50 15.96 -18.36
CA PRO A 47 -2.95 15.72 -19.72
C PRO A 47 -4.14 14.75 -19.72
N LYS A 48 -4.99 14.82 -20.74
CA LYS A 48 -6.21 13.99 -20.85
C LYS A 48 -5.92 12.48 -20.87
N ASN A 49 -4.73 12.08 -21.32
CA ASN A 49 -4.26 10.70 -21.39
C ASN A 49 -3.37 10.30 -20.20
N SER A 50 -3.33 11.10 -19.13
CA SER A 50 -2.58 10.75 -17.92
C SER A 50 -3.16 9.48 -17.28
N GLU A 51 -2.29 8.59 -16.84
CA GLU A 51 -2.66 7.40 -16.09
C GLU A 51 -2.98 7.72 -14.61
N LEU A 52 -2.52 8.86 -14.08
CA LEU A 52 -2.67 9.22 -12.66
C LEU A 52 -4.14 9.26 -12.20
N PRO A 53 -5.09 9.88 -12.92
CA PRO A 53 -6.50 9.87 -12.52
C PRO A 53 -7.12 8.47 -12.51
N ALA A 54 -6.67 7.57 -13.41
CA ALA A 54 -7.17 6.19 -13.45
C ALA A 54 -6.69 5.37 -12.24
N VAL A 55 -5.50 5.67 -11.72
CA VAL A 55 -4.92 4.97 -10.56
C VAL A 55 -5.41 5.56 -9.23
N LEU A 56 -5.49 6.88 -9.13
CA LEU A 56 -5.69 7.60 -7.86
C LEU A 56 -7.10 8.19 -7.71
N GLY A 57 -7.84 8.33 -8.81
CA GLY A 57 -9.01 9.20 -8.88
C GLY A 57 -8.64 10.64 -9.27
N ALA A 58 -9.56 11.34 -9.93
CA ALA A 58 -9.31 12.66 -10.49
C ALA A 58 -8.89 13.70 -9.42
N ASP A 59 -9.59 13.76 -8.30
CA ASP A 59 -9.34 14.74 -7.25
C ASP A 59 -7.97 14.54 -6.59
N VAL A 60 -7.59 13.27 -6.36
CA VAL A 60 -6.30 12.92 -5.76
C VAL A 60 -5.16 13.19 -6.73
N ALA A 61 -5.34 12.85 -8.01
CA ALA A 61 -4.36 13.16 -9.04
C ALA A 61 -4.15 14.68 -9.18
N ALA A 62 -5.22 15.48 -9.08
CA ALA A 62 -5.14 16.93 -9.12
C ALA A 62 -4.35 17.48 -7.91
N LYS A 63 -4.58 16.95 -6.70
CA LYS A 63 -3.78 17.30 -5.51
C LYS A 63 -2.31 16.93 -5.66
N LEU A 64 -2.02 15.73 -6.16
CA LEU A 64 -0.64 15.29 -6.41
C LEU A 64 0.10 16.23 -7.38
N VAL A 65 -0.58 16.64 -8.46
CA VAL A 65 -0.03 17.60 -9.43
C VAL A 65 0.11 19.01 -8.87
N ALA A 66 -0.78 19.43 -7.96
CA ALA A 66 -0.66 20.71 -7.28
C ALA A 66 0.57 20.78 -6.36
N VAL A 67 0.92 19.66 -5.71
CA VAL A 67 2.07 19.59 -4.78
C VAL A 67 3.39 19.37 -5.52
N TYR A 68 3.45 18.37 -6.41
CA TYR A 68 4.70 17.91 -7.03
C TYR A 68 4.82 18.27 -8.53
N GLY A 69 3.98 19.19 -9.02
CA GLY A 69 3.87 19.52 -10.43
C GLY A 69 5.19 20.01 -11.05
N GLY A 70 5.72 19.25 -12.01
CA GLY A 70 6.98 19.52 -12.70
C GLY A 70 8.17 18.75 -12.14
N GLU A 71 7.97 17.89 -11.16
CA GLU A 71 9.02 17.07 -10.56
C GLU A 71 9.12 15.67 -11.19
N ASN A 72 10.31 15.08 -11.08
CA ASN A 72 10.56 13.68 -11.38
C ASN A 72 10.82 12.96 -10.05
N LEU A 73 9.83 12.18 -9.61
CA LEU A 73 9.86 11.53 -8.31
C LEU A 73 10.34 10.08 -8.46
N ASP A 74 11.43 9.71 -7.77
CA ASP A 74 11.82 8.30 -7.64
C ASP A 74 10.86 7.62 -6.65
N ILE A 75 9.88 6.87 -7.17
CA ILE A 75 8.84 6.26 -6.36
C ILE A 75 9.40 5.00 -5.71
N PRO A 76 9.62 4.97 -4.40
CA PRO A 76 10.23 3.81 -3.76
C PRO A 76 9.22 2.67 -3.67
N ARG A 77 9.70 1.43 -3.77
CA ARG A 77 8.84 0.26 -3.53
C ARG A 77 8.47 0.21 -2.05
N ALA A 78 7.18 0.30 -1.74
CA ALA A 78 6.66 0.24 -0.38
C ALA A 78 6.69 -1.19 0.21
N CYS A 79 7.75 -1.97 -0.04
CA CYS A 79 7.85 -3.39 0.30
C CYS A 79 7.58 -3.70 1.77
N ARG A 80 8.08 -2.86 2.70
CA ARG A 80 7.83 -3.03 4.14
C ARG A 80 6.35 -2.82 4.47
N MET A 81 5.75 -1.80 3.89
CA MET A 81 4.33 -1.49 4.06
C MET A 81 3.44 -2.59 3.48
N ILE A 82 3.68 -3.01 2.25
CA ILE A 82 2.91 -4.08 1.58
C ILE A 82 2.97 -5.37 2.41
N ARG A 83 4.15 -5.72 2.91
CA ARG A 83 4.32 -6.87 3.82
C ARG A 83 3.52 -6.69 5.11
N PHE A 84 3.53 -5.51 5.71
CA PHE A 84 2.78 -5.21 6.93
C PHE A 84 1.27 -5.35 6.70
N VAL A 85 0.72 -4.72 5.66
CA VAL A 85 -0.71 -4.79 5.32
C VAL A 85 -1.14 -6.23 5.08
N ARG A 86 -0.38 -6.98 4.27
CA ARG A 86 -0.64 -8.42 4.04
C ARG A 86 -0.63 -9.21 5.35
N ASN A 87 0.34 -8.97 6.22
CA ASN A 87 0.44 -9.68 7.50
C ASN A 87 -0.75 -9.35 8.42
N GLN A 88 -1.19 -8.09 8.45
CA GLN A 88 -2.38 -7.67 9.21
C GLN A 88 -3.64 -8.37 8.70
N GLU A 89 -3.81 -8.49 7.38
CA GLU A 89 -4.96 -9.19 6.81
C GLU A 89 -4.96 -10.68 7.15
N ILE A 90 -3.81 -11.35 7.09
CA ILE A 90 -3.66 -12.75 7.54
C ILE A 90 -4.08 -12.90 9.01
N VAL A 91 -3.63 -11.98 9.88
CA VAL A 91 -3.98 -11.99 11.31
C VAL A 91 -5.47 -11.71 11.51
N ARG A 92 -6.04 -10.77 10.76
CA ARG A 92 -7.48 -10.44 10.80
C ARG A 92 -8.32 -11.65 10.43
N LEU A 93 -8.07 -12.27 9.28
CA LEU A 93 -8.78 -13.45 8.81
C LEU A 93 -8.67 -14.61 9.81
N ARG A 94 -7.48 -14.79 10.43
CA ARG A 94 -7.32 -15.82 11.46
C ARG A 94 -8.14 -15.52 12.72
N ARG A 95 -8.11 -14.28 13.23
CA ARG A 95 -8.78 -13.91 14.49
C ARG A 95 -10.29 -13.80 14.37
N GLN A 96 -10.77 -13.23 13.27
CA GLN A 96 -12.19 -12.91 13.09
C GLN A 96 -12.96 -14.05 12.44
N GLU A 97 -12.35 -14.72 11.47
CA GLU A 97 -13.04 -15.71 10.63
C GLU A 97 -12.57 -17.14 10.93
N GLY A 98 -11.55 -17.31 11.79
CA GLY A 98 -11.02 -18.62 12.15
C GLY A 98 -10.36 -19.35 10.98
N ALA A 99 -9.97 -18.62 9.92
CA ALA A 99 -9.52 -19.18 8.65
C ALA A 99 -8.42 -20.25 8.86
N PRO A 100 -8.53 -21.45 8.25
CA PRO A 100 -7.52 -22.50 8.36
C PRO A 100 -6.18 -22.07 7.76
N LEU A 101 -5.07 -22.50 8.37
CA LEU A 101 -3.71 -22.18 7.90
C LEU A 101 -3.46 -22.54 6.44
N LYS A 102 -4.01 -23.66 5.97
CA LYS A 102 -3.90 -24.12 4.58
C LYS A 102 -4.57 -23.16 3.59
N ASP A 103 -5.68 -22.56 3.98
CA ASP A 103 -6.49 -21.69 3.11
C ASP A 103 -5.84 -20.31 3.04
N LEU A 104 -5.33 -19.81 4.18
CA LEU A 104 -4.49 -18.61 4.23
C LEU A 104 -3.21 -18.78 3.39
N ALA A 105 -2.51 -19.91 3.54
CA ALA A 105 -1.32 -20.21 2.77
C ALA A 105 -1.60 -20.17 1.24
N ARG A 106 -2.71 -20.77 0.80
CA ARG A 106 -3.14 -20.74 -0.60
C ARG A 106 -3.52 -19.33 -1.06
N ALA A 107 -4.35 -18.61 -0.29
CA ALA A 107 -4.85 -17.29 -0.64
C ALA A 107 -3.74 -16.25 -0.81
N PHE A 108 -2.69 -16.32 0.03
CA PHE A 108 -1.57 -15.37 -0.01
C PHE A 108 -0.34 -15.91 -0.76
N SER A 109 -0.42 -17.07 -1.40
CA SER A 109 0.71 -17.74 -2.08
C SER A 109 1.93 -17.90 -1.16
N MET A 110 1.70 -18.39 0.05
CA MET A 110 2.72 -18.59 1.09
C MET A 110 2.77 -20.05 1.56
N THR A 111 3.87 -20.46 2.19
CA THR A 111 3.89 -21.73 2.92
C THR A 111 3.15 -21.59 4.25
N MET A 112 2.58 -22.68 4.76
CA MET A 112 1.98 -22.69 6.11
C MET A 112 3.00 -22.26 7.18
N ARG A 113 4.28 -22.65 7.04
CA ARG A 113 5.36 -22.18 7.94
C ARG A 113 5.44 -20.66 8.00
N ASN A 114 5.36 -19.96 6.86
CA ASN A 114 5.44 -18.50 6.84
C ASN A 114 4.19 -17.86 7.45
N VAL A 115 3.00 -18.41 7.19
CA VAL A 115 1.75 -17.97 7.82
C VAL A 115 1.82 -18.14 9.34
N THR A 116 2.24 -19.31 9.82
CA THR A 116 2.44 -19.58 11.26
C THR A 116 3.45 -18.61 11.88
N SER A 117 4.56 -18.32 11.20
CA SER A 117 5.55 -17.34 11.66
C SER A 117 4.92 -15.95 11.86
N ILE A 118 4.15 -15.48 10.87
CA ILE A 118 3.42 -14.20 10.95
C ILE A 118 2.45 -14.16 12.13
N LEU A 119 1.63 -15.21 12.29
CA LEU A 119 0.67 -15.30 13.39
C LEU A 119 1.36 -15.27 14.75
N ARG A 120 2.45 -16.03 14.91
CA ARG A 120 3.26 -16.03 16.15
C ARG A 120 3.86 -14.66 16.45
N THR A 121 4.46 -14.00 15.47
CA THR A 121 4.99 -12.64 15.64
C THR A 121 3.91 -11.64 16.05
N ALA A 122 2.68 -11.83 15.59
CA ALA A 122 1.52 -11.00 15.95
C ALA A 122 0.82 -11.43 17.26
N GLY A 123 1.31 -12.47 17.95
CA GLY A 123 0.65 -13.04 19.13
C GLY A 123 -0.73 -13.65 18.85
N ALA A 124 -0.99 -14.05 17.61
CA ALA A 124 -2.20 -14.79 17.24
C ALA A 124 -1.94 -16.31 17.29
N SER A 125 -2.94 -17.06 17.72
CA SER A 125 -2.87 -18.53 17.72
C SER A 125 -2.76 -19.06 16.28
N PRO A 126 -1.74 -19.90 15.98
CA PRO A 126 -1.65 -20.62 14.71
C PRO A 126 -2.92 -21.42 14.40
#